data_AF-A0A955PBM8-F1
#
_entry.id   AF-A0A955PBM8-F1
#
_cell.length_a   1.000
_cell.length_b   1.000
_cell.length_c   1.000
_cell.angle_alpha   90.00
_cell.angle_beta   90.00
_cell.angle_gamma   90.00
#
_symmetry.space_group_name_H-M   'P 1'
#
loop_
_entity.id
_entity.type
_entity.pdbx_description
1 polymer ?
#
loop_
_entity_poly.entity_id
_entity_poly.type
_entity_poly.pdbx_seq_one_letter_code
_entity_poly.pdbx_strand_id
1 'polypeptide(L)'
;VPVRARIDPQVFIENIDDRLELLKKSDLTRQSMLSDTSQLDALDDLHWVSGSMRPAGITLEHFLHPIQAFFILPLFALCNAGVHIHGGVFKTMVNPISLGIILGLVIGKQLGVGSMVWAAVKLGWAELPKGVRWPHLYGAGCLAGVGFTMSLFISELAFTDDLLVDEAKIGILVASLISGVWGYLVLMVTLPKAEG
;
A
#
# COMPACT_ATOMS: atom_id res chain seq x y z
N VAL A 1 -14.74 5.34 7.74
CA VAL A 1 -14.22 4.71 8.97
C VAL A 1 -13.58 5.81 9.82
N PRO A 2 -13.89 5.95 11.13
CA PRO A 2 -13.48 7.12 11.90
C PRO A 2 -11.96 7.14 12.08
N VAL A 3 -11.34 8.27 11.71
CA VAL A 3 -9.88 8.51 11.77
C VAL A 3 -9.45 9.05 13.14
N ARG A 4 -10.41 9.42 14.01
CA ARG A 4 -10.14 10.01 15.32
C ARG A 4 -10.13 8.94 16.42
N ALA A 5 -9.25 9.12 17.40
CA ALA A 5 -9.23 8.33 18.62
C ALA A 5 -10.58 8.44 19.35
N ARG A 6 -11.01 7.35 20.00
CA ARG A 6 -12.30 7.27 20.70
C ARG A 6 -12.29 8.01 22.04
N ILE A 7 -11.10 8.26 22.58
CA ILE A 7 -10.86 8.91 23.88
C ILE A 7 -9.91 10.10 23.66
N ASP A 8 -10.10 11.16 24.44
CA ASP A 8 -9.19 12.31 24.47
C ASP A 8 -7.80 11.89 24.99
N PRO A 9 -6.69 12.26 24.31
CA PRO A 9 -5.34 11.91 24.76
C PRO A 9 -5.00 12.34 26.18
N GLN A 10 -5.54 13.46 26.69
CA GLN A 10 -5.28 13.93 28.05
C GLN A 10 -5.97 13.04 29.09
N VAL A 11 -7.24 12.70 28.84
CA VAL A 11 -8.00 11.75 29.68
C VAL A 11 -7.34 10.37 29.70
N PHE A 12 -6.72 9.97 28.59
CA PHE A 12 -5.94 8.74 28.54
C PHE A 12 -4.70 8.77 29.44
N ILE A 13 -3.92 9.86 29.42
CA ILE A 13 -2.72 9.99 30.27
C ILE A 13 -3.10 9.98 31.76
N GLU A 14 -4.15 10.71 32.13
CA GLU A 14 -4.65 10.77 33.51
C GLU A 14 -5.06 9.39 34.03
N ASN A 15 -5.83 8.63 33.24
CA ASN A 15 -6.21 7.25 33.61
C ASN A 15 -5.02 6.29 33.70
N ILE A 16 -3.98 6.48 32.87
CA ILE A 16 -2.78 5.65 32.95
C ILE A 16 -1.98 5.96 34.21
N ASP A 17 -1.80 7.23 34.55
CA ASP A 17 -1.02 7.65 35.74
C ASP A 17 -1.67 7.15 37.03
N ASP A 18 -2.99 7.25 37.18
CA ASP A 18 -3.73 6.75 38.34
C ASP A 18 -3.54 5.23 38.53
N ARG A 19 -3.63 4.46 37.44
CA ARG A 19 -3.47 3.00 37.45
C ARG A 19 -2.03 2.58 37.67
N LEU A 20 -1.06 3.32 37.13
CA LEU A 20 0.36 3.12 37.36
C LEU A 20 0.75 3.44 38.81
N GLU A 21 0.17 4.47 39.42
CA GLU A 21 0.40 4.76 40.84
C GLU A 21 -0.11 3.65 41.75
N LEU A 22 -1.25 3.04 41.44
CA LEU A 22 -1.80 1.91 42.18
C LEU A 22 -0.86 0.68 42.10
N LEU A 23 -0.31 0.40 40.91
CA LEU A 23 0.68 -0.66 40.72
C LEU A 23 2.01 -0.36 41.42
N LYS A 24 2.47 0.91 41.44
CA LYS A 24 3.69 1.31 42.15
C LYS A 24 3.57 1.19 43.68
N LYS A 25 2.35 1.33 44.22
CA LYS A 25 2.08 1.25 45.67
C LYS A 25 1.93 -0.19 46.16
N SER A 26 1.79 -1.18 45.26
CA SER A 26 1.75 -2.60 45.60
C SER A 26 3.13 -3.26 45.50
N ASP A 27 3.36 -4.32 46.28
CA ASP A 27 4.64 -5.05 46.32
C ASP A 27 4.77 -5.96 45.08
N LEU A 28 5.20 -5.37 43.96
CA LEU A 28 5.33 -6.03 42.66
C LEU A 28 6.43 -7.10 42.68
N THR A 29 6.02 -8.34 42.94
CA THR A 29 6.89 -9.51 42.85
C THR A 29 6.34 -10.51 41.83
N ARG A 30 7.21 -11.37 41.28
CA ARG A 30 6.79 -12.45 40.36
C ARG A 30 5.73 -13.37 40.99
N GLN A 31 5.76 -13.53 42.31
CA GLN A 31 4.74 -14.29 43.04
C GLN A 31 3.44 -13.51 43.22
N SER A 32 3.47 -12.21 43.53
CA SER A 32 2.25 -11.40 43.70
C SER A 32 1.43 -11.32 42.40
N MET A 33 2.09 -11.25 41.24
CA MET A 33 1.45 -11.27 39.91
C MET A 33 0.63 -12.54 39.62
N LEU A 34 0.86 -13.63 40.36
CA LEU A 34 0.13 -14.90 40.22
C LEU A 34 -0.92 -15.10 41.31
N SER A 35 -0.82 -14.39 42.43
CA SER A 35 -1.64 -14.60 43.63
C SER A 35 -2.59 -13.44 43.95
N ASP A 36 -2.36 -12.25 43.40
CA ASP A 36 -3.14 -11.05 43.67
C ASP A 36 -3.95 -10.64 42.43
N THR A 37 -5.24 -10.97 42.45
CA THR A 37 -6.20 -10.64 41.38
C THR A 37 -6.34 -9.14 41.16
N SER A 38 -6.13 -8.31 42.19
CA SER A 38 -6.24 -6.86 42.06
C SER A 38 -5.11 -6.23 41.25
N GLN A 39 -3.92 -6.84 41.28
CA GLN A 39 -2.77 -6.43 40.46
C GLN A 39 -2.94 -6.85 39.00
N LEU A 40 -3.51 -8.04 38.76
CA LEU A 40 -3.88 -8.51 37.43
C LEU A 40 -4.98 -7.64 36.80
N ASP A 41 -6.02 -7.30 37.56
CA ASP A 41 -7.10 -6.42 37.09
C ASP A 41 -6.58 -5.01 36.73
N ALA A 42 -5.66 -4.46 37.51
CA ALA A 42 -5.02 -3.17 37.20
C ALA A 42 -4.17 -3.23 35.93
N LEU A 43 -3.50 -4.36 35.67
CA LEU A 43 -2.72 -4.59 34.46
C LEU A 43 -3.63 -4.75 33.23
N ASP A 44 -4.72 -5.49 33.36
CA ASP A 44 -5.73 -5.69 32.31
C ASP A 44 -6.46 -4.38 31.98
N ASP A 45 -6.75 -3.55 32.99
CA ASP A 45 -7.31 -2.20 32.80
C ASP A 45 -6.35 -1.30 32.01
N LEU A 46 -5.05 -1.32 32.34
CA LEU A 46 -4.03 -0.60 31.57
C LEU A 46 -3.95 -1.10 30.11
N HIS A 47 -4.03 -2.40 29.90
CA HIS A 47 -4.03 -3.00 28.56
C HIS A 47 -5.28 -2.58 27.76
N TRP A 48 -6.45 -2.54 28.40
CA TRP A 48 -7.71 -2.11 27.79
C TRP A 48 -7.71 -0.61 27.43
N VAL A 49 -7.24 0.25 28.34
CA VAL A 49 -7.13 1.69 28.11
C VAL A 49 -6.16 1.98 26.96
N SER A 50 -5.01 1.28 26.93
CA SER A 50 -4.04 1.33 25.82
C SER A 50 -4.67 0.95 24.47
N GLY A 51 -5.47 -0.10 24.43
CA GLY A 51 -6.20 -0.52 23.23
C GLY A 51 -7.23 0.52 22.74
N SER A 52 -7.84 1.26 23.67
CA SER A 52 -8.88 2.25 23.40
C SER A 52 -8.37 3.55 22.76
N MET A 53 -7.06 3.82 22.82
CA MET A 53 -6.42 4.97 22.18
C MET A 53 -6.25 4.77 20.66
N ARG A 54 -6.20 3.51 20.20
CA ARG A 54 -6.01 3.21 18.77
C ARG A 54 -7.29 3.54 18.00
N PRO A 55 -7.25 4.42 16.98
CA PRO A 55 -8.38 4.65 16.11
C PRO A 55 -8.85 3.33 15.48
N ALA A 56 -10.15 3.07 15.51
CA ALA A 56 -10.72 1.83 14.97
C ALA A 56 -10.35 1.60 13.50
N GLY A 57 -10.16 2.68 12.73
CA GLY A 57 -9.70 2.59 11.33
C GLY A 57 -8.30 2.01 11.16
N ILE A 58 -7.36 2.41 12.01
CA ILE A 58 -5.97 1.90 11.95
C ILE A 58 -5.95 0.42 12.34
N THR A 59 -6.70 0.05 13.38
CA THR A 59 -6.81 -1.36 13.79
C THR A 59 -7.41 -2.23 12.68
N LEU A 60 -8.47 -1.74 12.02
CA LEU A 60 -9.10 -2.44 10.91
C LEU A 60 -8.17 -2.55 9.69
N GLU A 61 -7.46 -1.47 9.33
CA GLU A 61 -6.46 -1.48 8.25
C GLU A 61 -5.36 -2.51 8.54
N HIS A 62 -4.83 -2.53 9.76
CA HIS A 62 -3.78 -3.47 10.15
C HIS A 62 -4.25 -4.94 10.06
N PHE A 63 -5.53 -5.19 10.35
CA PHE A 63 -6.14 -6.51 10.22
C PHE A 63 -6.40 -6.89 8.76
N LEU A 64 -6.90 -5.96 7.95
CA LEU A 64 -7.26 -6.21 6.55
C LEU A 64 -6.05 -6.25 5.61
N HIS A 65 -5.01 -5.48 5.88
CA HIS A 65 -3.82 -5.39 5.03
C HIS A 65 -3.19 -6.75 4.70
N PRO A 66 -2.90 -7.66 5.66
CA PRO A 66 -2.35 -8.98 5.33
C PRO A 66 -3.34 -9.84 4.53
N ILE A 67 -4.63 -9.80 4.85
CA ILE A 67 -5.66 -10.55 4.11
C ILE A 67 -5.73 -10.05 2.66
N GLN A 68 -5.70 -8.74 2.48
CA GLN A 68 -5.70 -8.11 1.16
C GLN A 68 -4.45 -8.47 0.36
N ALA A 69 -3.27 -8.36 0.97
CA ALA A 69 -1.98 -8.58 0.31
C ALA A 69 -1.71 -10.05 -0.04
N PHE A 70 -2.06 -10.98 0.84
CA PHE A 70 -1.70 -12.39 0.70
C PHE A 70 -2.83 -13.30 0.21
N PHE A 71 -4.09 -12.85 0.28
CA PHE A 71 -5.23 -13.65 -0.16
C PHE A 71 -6.02 -12.98 -1.27
N ILE A 72 -6.54 -11.77 -1.05
CA ILE A 72 -7.46 -11.13 -1.99
C ILE A 72 -6.75 -10.77 -3.30
N LEU A 73 -5.59 -10.09 -3.24
CA LEU A 73 -4.86 -9.69 -4.45
C LEU A 73 -4.36 -10.89 -5.27
N PRO A 74 -3.73 -11.92 -4.67
CA PRO A 74 -3.34 -13.13 -5.41
C PRO A 74 -4.53 -13.88 -6.02
N LEU A 75 -5.63 -14.02 -5.28
CA LEU A 75 -6.84 -14.67 -5.78
C LEU A 75 -7.46 -13.89 -6.94
N PHE A 76 -7.59 -12.57 -6.81
CA PHE A 76 -8.07 -11.69 -7.87
C PHE A 76 -7.19 -11.80 -9.12
N ALA A 77 -5.88 -11.72 -8.94
CA ALA A 77 -4.92 -11.86 -10.01
C ALA A 77 -5.06 -13.23 -10.70
N LEU A 78 -5.20 -14.33 -9.94
CA LEU A 78 -5.36 -15.66 -10.50
C LEU A 78 -6.65 -15.81 -11.31
N CYS A 79 -7.77 -15.27 -10.83
CA CYS A 79 -9.06 -15.32 -11.51
C CYS A 79 -9.08 -14.47 -12.78
N ASN A 80 -8.45 -13.30 -12.78
CA ASN A 80 -8.57 -12.32 -13.86
C ASN A 80 -7.37 -12.24 -14.79
N ALA A 81 -6.21 -12.81 -14.43
CA ALA A 81 -5.05 -12.87 -15.33
C ALA A 81 -5.17 -13.97 -16.41
N GLY A 82 -6.18 -14.84 -16.32
CA GLY A 82 -6.52 -15.76 -17.41
C GLY A 82 -6.87 -14.97 -18.66
N VAL A 83 -6.13 -15.22 -19.75
CA VAL A 83 -6.32 -14.59 -21.07
C VAL A 83 -6.44 -15.65 -22.14
N HIS A 84 -7.47 -15.55 -22.98
CA HIS A 84 -7.61 -16.43 -24.13
C HIS A 84 -6.87 -15.84 -25.34
N ILE A 85 -5.77 -16.49 -25.73
CA ILE A 85 -4.92 -16.02 -26.82
C ILE A 85 -5.47 -16.55 -28.15
N HIS A 86 -6.29 -15.74 -28.81
CA HIS A 86 -6.84 -16.05 -30.13
C HIS A 86 -5.88 -15.59 -31.25
N GLY A 87 -5.36 -16.53 -32.05
CA GLY A 87 -4.54 -16.19 -33.23
C GLY A 87 -3.09 -15.75 -32.96
N GLY A 88 -2.60 -15.95 -31.72
CA GLY A 88 -1.19 -15.81 -31.33
C GLY A 88 -0.86 -14.48 -30.63
N VAL A 89 0.01 -14.55 -29.61
CA VAL A 89 0.34 -13.44 -28.69
C VAL A 89 0.79 -12.18 -29.42
N PHE A 90 1.62 -12.32 -30.45
CA PHE A 90 2.19 -11.18 -31.16
C PHE A 90 1.12 -10.35 -31.88
N LYS A 91 0.14 -11.00 -32.50
CA LYS A 91 -0.95 -10.32 -33.20
C LYS A 91 -1.83 -9.54 -32.22
N THR A 92 -2.15 -10.17 -31.09
CA THR A 92 -2.95 -9.55 -30.02
C THR A 92 -2.21 -8.37 -29.39
N MET A 93 -0.90 -8.48 -29.16
CA MET A 93 -0.08 -7.39 -28.60
C MET A 93 0.01 -6.15 -29.50
N VAL A 94 -0.01 -6.33 -30.84
CA VAL A 94 0.08 -5.23 -31.82
C VAL A 94 -1.31 -4.67 -32.16
N ASN A 95 -2.37 -5.14 -31.51
CA ASN A 95 -3.69 -4.54 -31.64
C ASN A 95 -3.68 -3.09 -31.09
N PRO A 96 -4.41 -2.15 -31.74
CA PRO A 96 -4.60 -0.79 -31.23
C PRO A 96 -4.95 -0.68 -29.73
N ILE A 97 -5.79 -1.57 -29.19
CA ILE A 97 -6.19 -1.55 -27.77
C ILE A 97 -5.01 -1.85 -26.88
N SER A 98 -4.31 -2.95 -27.13
CA SER A 98 -3.14 -3.36 -26.35
C SER A 98 -2.03 -2.29 -26.44
N LEU A 99 -1.76 -1.75 -27.63
CA LEU A 99 -0.77 -0.69 -27.81
C LEU A 99 -1.16 0.60 -27.10
N GLY A 100 -2.43 1.01 -27.17
CA GLY A 100 -2.93 2.18 -26.47
C GLY A 100 -2.76 2.06 -24.96
N ILE A 101 -3.06 0.90 -24.40
CA ILE A 101 -2.85 0.59 -22.97
C ILE A 101 -1.37 0.57 -22.63
N ILE A 102 -0.53 -0.07 -23.43
CA ILE A 102 0.93 -0.13 -23.19
C ILE A 102 1.51 1.28 -23.17
N LEU A 103 1.21 2.10 -24.17
CA LEU A 103 1.70 3.48 -24.23
C LEU A 103 1.12 4.34 -23.10
N GLY A 104 -0.17 4.17 -22.78
CA GLY A 104 -0.82 4.91 -21.70
C GLY A 104 -0.26 4.58 -20.32
N LEU A 105 0.01 3.32 -20.03
CA LEU A 105 0.56 2.88 -18.75
C LEU A 105 2.06 3.14 -18.64
N VAL A 106 2.84 2.83 -19.68
CA VAL A 106 4.29 3.04 -19.66
C VAL A 106 4.60 4.53 -19.76
N ILE A 107 4.25 5.16 -20.88
CA ILE A 107 4.65 6.55 -21.15
C ILE A 107 3.74 7.54 -20.42
N GLY A 108 2.43 7.30 -20.43
CA GLY A 108 1.46 8.22 -19.83
C GLY A 108 1.65 8.40 -18.32
N LYS A 109 1.91 7.31 -17.57
CA LYS A 109 2.17 7.41 -16.12
C LYS A 109 3.49 8.08 -15.81
N GLN A 110 4.55 7.76 -16.57
CA GLN A 110 5.86 8.39 -16.40
C GLN A 110 5.79 9.90 -16.60
N LEU A 111 5.20 10.34 -17.71
CA LEU A 111 5.04 11.75 -18.02
C LEU A 111 4.07 12.44 -17.05
N GLY A 112 2.95 11.79 -16.71
CA GLY A 112 1.94 12.35 -15.80
C GLY A 112 2.49 12.56 -14.39
N VAL A 113 3.04 11.51 -13.77
CA VAL A 113 3.61 11.58 -12.42
C VAL A 113 4.82 12.51 -12.40
N GLY A 114 5.74 12.35 -13.35
CA GLY A 114 6.97 13.15 -13.41
C GLY A 114 6.69 14.63 -13.59
N SER A 115 5.82 15.00 -14.54
CA SER A 115 5.48 16.40 -14.79
C SER A 115 4.72 17.04 -13.63
N MET A 116 3.79 16.31 -13.00
CA MET A 116 3.01 16.85 -11.88
C MET A 116 3.90 17.10 -10.65
N VAL A 117 4.80 16.15 -10.33
CA VAL A 117 5.76 16.33 -9.24
C VAL A 117 6.74 17.45 -9.56
N TRP A 118 7.24 17.53 -10.79
CA TRP A 118 8.12 18.62 -11.23
C TRP A 118 7.43 19.98 -11.11
N ALA A 119 6.19 20.09 -11.56
CA ALA A 119 5.40 21.32 -11.44
C ALA A 119 5.17 21.71 -9.98
N ALA A 120 4.78 20.76 -9.13
CA ALA A 120 4.56 21.01 -7.70
C ALA A 120 5.82 21.53 -6.99
N VAL A 121 6.99 20.96 -7.31
CA VAL A 121 8.27 21.41 -6.76
C VAL A 121 8.66 22.77 -7.34
N LYS A 122 8.47 22.98 -8.65
CA LYS A 122 8.85 24.23 -9.32
C LYS A 122 7.99 25.43 -8.88
N LEU A 123 6.72 25.18 -8.56
CA LEU A 123 5.76 26.17 -8.04
C LEU A 123 5.90 26.41 -6.54
N GLY A 124 6.75 25.66 -5.83
CA GLY A 124 6.94 25.77 -4.38
C GLY A 124 5.78 25.20 -3.56
N TRP A 125 4.93 24.35 -4.15
CA TRP A 125 3.85 23.65 -3.43
C TRP A 125 4.33 22.42 -2.67
N ALA A 126 5.49 21.88 -3.06
CA ALA A 126 6.11 20.73 -2.43
C ALA A 126 7.64 20.84 -2.48
N GLU A 127 8.31 20.12 -1.61
CA GLU A 127 9.77 20.01 -1.60
C GLU A 127 10.18 18.53 -1.67
N LEU A 128 11.35 18.28 -2.25
CA LEU A 128 11.93 16.93 -2.29
C LEU A 128 12.33 16.50 -0.86
N PRO A 129 11.95 15.28 -0.42
CA PRO A 129 12.39 14.76 0.87
C PRO A 129 13.92 14.66 0.95
N LYS A 130 14.47 14.73 2.17
CA LYS A 130 15.91 14.60 2.40
C LYS A 130 16.42 13.27 1.83
N GLY A 131 17.46 13.32 1.01
CA GLY A 131 18.07 12.14 0.38
C GLY A 131 17.41 11.67 -0.93
N VAL A 132 16.26 12.25 -1.32
CA VAL A 132 15.58 11.93 -2.58
C VAL A 132 16.06 12.85 -3.70
N ARG A 133 16.46 12.27 -4.83
CA ARG A 133 16.90 12.98 -6.03
C ARG A 133 15.91 12.76 -7.17
N TRP A 134 15.96 13.60 -8.20
CA TRP A 134 15.15 13.47 -9.41
C TRP A 134 15.15 12.07 -10.06
N PRO A 135 16.28 11.33 -10.12
CA PRO A 135 16.28 9.97 -10.65
C PRO A 135 15.44 8.99 -9.83
N HIS A 136 15.33 9.18 -8.51
CA HIS A 136 14.46 8.36 -7.65
C HIS A 136 12.99 8.61 -7.98
N LEU A 137 12.61 9.87 -8.18
CA LEU A 137 11.26 10.23 -8.61
C LEU A 137 10.93 9.69 -10.00
N TYR A 138 11.89 9.73 -10.92
CA TYR A 138 11.72 9.14 -12.25
C TYR A 138 11.49 7.62 -12.14
N GLY A 139 12.33 6.91 -11.37
CA GLY A 139 12.14 5.48 -11.10
C GLY A 139 10.80 5.15 -10.46
N ALA A 140 10.36 5.95 -9.48
CA ALA A 140 9.04 5.83 -8.87
C ALA A 140 7.90 6.09 -9.88
N GLY A 141 8.06 7.07 -10.77
CA GLY A 141 7.13 7.34 -11.87
C GLY A 141 7.03 6.19 -12.87
N CYS A 142 8.14 5.49 -13.14
CA CYS A 142 8.13 4.26 -13.93
C CYS A 142 7.35 3.15 -13.22
N LEU A 143 7.55 2.94 -11.91
CA LEU A 143 6.78 1.96 -11.14
C LEU A 143 5.28 2.29 -11.05
N ALA A 144 4.90 3.57 -11.11
CA ALA A 144 3.49 3.97 -11.19
C ALA A 144 2.78 3.50 -12.48
N GLY A 145 3.55 3.04 -13.48
CA GLY A 145 3.05 2.35 -14.68
C GLY A 145 2.59 0.91 -14.45
N VAL A 146 2.87 0.32 -13.28
CA VAL A 146 2.41 -1.03 -12.93
C VAL A 146 0.92 -0.99 -12.59
N GLY A 147 0.10 -1.12 -13.63
CA GLY A 147 -1.36 -1.08 -13.52
C GLY A 147 -2.00 -2.38 -13.07
N PHE A 148 -1.33 -3.53 -13.31
CA PHE A 148 -1.76 -4.91 -13.05
C PHE A 148 -3.21 -5.06 -12.53
N THR A 149 -3.43 -5.26 -11.24
CA THR A 149 -4.76 -5.60 -10.69
C THR A 149 -5.82 -4.52 -10.90
N MET A 150 -5.49 -3.25 -10.70
CA MET A 150 -6.45 -2.15 -10.89
C MET A 150 -6.79 -1.94 -12.36
N SER A 151 -5.81 -2.08 -13.25
CA SER A 151 -6.05 -1.97 -14.70
C SER A 151 -6.83 -3.16 -15.23
N LEU A 152 -6.58 -4.39 -14.74
CA LEU A 152 -7.36 -5.58 -15.11
C LEU A 152 -8.82 -5.38 -14.71
N PHE A 153 -9.08 -4.95 -13.48
CA PHE A 153 -10.42 -4.63 -13.00
C PHE A 153 -11.12 -3.56 -13.85
N ILE A 154 -10.41 -2.47 -14.17
CA ILE A 154 -10.97 -1.39 -14.99
C ILE A 154 -11.26 -1.89 -16.41
N SER A 155 -10.43 -2.77 -16.98
CA SER A 155 -10.66 -3.30 -18.33
C SER A 155 -11.93 -4.16 -18.42
N GLU A 156 -12.21 -4.95 -17.38
CA GLU A 156 -13.44 -5.77 -17.29
C GLU A 156 -14.69 -4.91 -17.13
N LEU A 157 -14.56 -3.71 -16.54
CA LEU A 157 -15.66 -2.74 -16.46
C LEU A 157 -15.81 -1.90 -17.75
N ALA A 158 -14.72 -1.68 -18.48
CA ALA A 158 -14.68 -0.79 -19.63
C ALA A 158 -15.11 -1.45 -20.93
N PHE A 159 -14.90 -2.75 -21.09
CA PHE A 159 -15.19 -3.50 -22.31
C PHE A 159 -16.23 -4.59 -22.05
N THR A 160 -17.21 -4.71 -22.94
CA THR A 160 -18.26 -5.73 -22.88
C THR A 160 -18.01 -6.93 -23.78
N ASP A 161 -17.06 -6.82 -24.70
CA ASP A 161 -16.66 -7.90 -25.62
C ASP A 161 -15.42 -8.60 -25.05
N ASP A 162 -15.54 -9.92 -24.85
CA ASP A 162 -14.50 -10.78 -24.28
C ASP A 162 -13.18 -10.70 -25.06
N LEU A 163 -13.24 -10.52 -26.39
CA LEU A 163 -12.03 -10.38 -27.21
C LEU A 163 -11.26 -9.10 -26.89
N LEU A 164 -11.97 -7.99 -26.65
CA LEU A 164 -11.36 -6.71 -26.31
C LEU A 164 -10.81 -6.74 -24.87
N VAL A 165 -11.49 -7.46 -23.97
CA VAL A 165 -11.00 -7.71 -22.61
C VAL A 165 -9.70 -8.49 -22.66
N ASP A 166 -9.62 -9.59 -23.42
CA ASP A 166 -8.39 -10.38 -23.57
C ASP A 166 -7.23 -9.53 -24.14
N GLU A 167 -7.50 -8.73 -25.18
CA GLU A 167 -6.53 -7.79 -25.75
C GLU A 167 -6.04 -6.76 -24.72
N ALA A 168 -6.96 -6.21 -23.92
CA ALA A 168 -6.63 -5.26 -22.87
C ALA A 168 -5.78 -5.91 -21.78
N LYS A 169 -6.15 -7.10 -21.31
CA LYS A 169 -5.42 -7.87 -20.30
C LYS A 169 -3.97 -8.13 -20.74
N ILE A 170 -3.75 -8.55 -21.98
CA ILE A 170 -2.39 -8.74 -22.52
C ILE A 170 -1.61 -7.41 -22.52
N GLY A 171 -2.22 -6.33 -22.98
CA GLY A 171 -1.61 -4.99 -22.95
C GLY A 171 -1.19 -4.58 -21.54
N ILE A 172 -2.06 -4.78 -20.55
CA ILE A 172 -1.80 -4.46 -19.14
C ILE A 172 -0.64 -5.29 -18.58
N LEU A 173 -0.62 -6.60 -18.86
CA LEU A 173 0.44 -7.50 -18.38
C LEU A 173 1.80 -7.10 -18.94
N VAL A 174 1.88 -6.85 -20.25
CA VAL A 174 3.11 -6.41 -20.91
C VAL A 174 3.56 -5.04 -20.39
N ALA A 175 2.64 -4.08 -20.28
CA ALA A 175 2.94 -2.75 -19.77
C ALA A 175 3.45 -2.79 -18.33
N SER A 176 2.83 -3.62 -17.48
CA SER A 176 3.20 -3.78 -16.08
C SER A 176 4.59 -4.42 -15.94
N LEU A 177 4.91 -5.40 -16.78
CA LEU A 177 6.24 -6.01 -16.83
C LEU A 177 7.30 -4.99 -17.26
N ILE A 178 7.07 -4.25 -18.35
CA ILE A 178 7.99 -3.23 -18.85
C ILE A 178 8.22 -2.15 -17.77
N SER A 179 7.13 -1.63 -17.20
CA SER A 179 7.18 -0.58 -16.17
C SER A 179 7.88 -1.05 -14.89
N GLY A 180 7.59 -2.28 -14.45
CA GLY A 180 8.20 -2.88 -13.28
C GLY A 180 9.69 -3.13 -13.45
N VAL A 181 10.11 -3.75 -14.56
CA VAL A 181 11.52 -4.00 -14.86
C VAL A 181 12.28 -2.69 -15.04
N TRP A 182 11.75 -1.76 -15.82
CA TRP A 182 12.41 -0.48 -16.07
C TRP A 182 12.54 0.35 -14.79
N GLY A 183 11.45 0.47 -14.01
CA GLY A 183 11.47 1.16 -12.72
C GLY A 183 12.43 0.51 -11.73
N TYR A 184 12.46 -0.83 -11.68
CA TYR A 184 13.41 -1.57 -10.86
C TYR A 184 14.86 -1.27 -11.26
N LEU A 185 15.21 -1.35 -12.55
CA LEU A 185 16.57 -1.08 -13.03
C LEU A 185 17.01 0.36 -12.72
N VAL A 186 16.13 1.34 -12.96
CA VAL A 186 16.41 2.75 -12.66
C VAL A 186 16.66 2.94 -11.16
N LEU A 187 15.80 2.37 -10.31
CA LEU A 187 15.95 2.49 -8.85
C LEU A 187 17.17 1.73 -8.32
N MET A 188 17.47 0.55 -8.88
CA MET A 188 18.65 -0.24 -8.51
C MET A 188 19.95 0.52 -8.75
N VAL A 189 20.03 1.30 -9.85
CA VAL A 189 21.22 2.10 -10.17
C VAL A 189 21.28 3.40 -9.38
N THR A 190 20.12 3.96 -9.00
CA THR A 190 20.04 5.30 -8.41
C THR A 190 19.95 5.32 -6.89
N LEU A 191 19.42 4.26 -6.28
CA LEU A 191 19.36 4.13 -4.83
C LEU A 191 20.78 3.91 -4.28
N PRO A 192 21.15 4.59 -3.18
CA PRO A 192 22.39 4.30 -2.50
C PRO A 192 22.39 2.82 -2.10
N LYS A 193 23.49 2.13 -2.42
CA LYS A 193 23.70 0.75 -1.97
C LYS A 193 23.62 0.77 -0.44
N ALA A 194 22.67 0.05 0.13
CA ALA A 194 22.58 -0.09 1.58
C ALA A 194 23.95 -0.60 2.06
N GLU A 195 24.60 0.16 2.93
CA GLU A 195 25.80 -0.30 3.63
C GLU A 195 25.36 -1.50 4.47
N GLY A 196 25.75 -2.68 4.02
CA GLY A 196 25.62 -3.96 4.73
C GLY A 196 27.00 -4.49 5.04
#